data_AF-A0A2N2GUY4-F1
#
_entry.id   AF-A0A2N2GUY4-F1
#
_cell.length_a   1.000
_cell.length_b   1.000
_cell.length_c   1.000
_cell.angle_alpha   90.00
_cell.angle_beta   90.00
_cell.angle_gamma   90.00
#
_symmetry.space_group_name_H-M   'P 1'
#
loop_
_entity.id
_entity.type
_entity.pdbx_description
1 polymer ?
#
loop_
_entity_poly.entity_id
_entity_poly.type
_entity_poly.pdbx_seq_one_letter_code
_entity_poly.pdbx_strand_id
1 'polypeptide(L)' 'MLPDLLSIGPLTIHTYGLLVALGFAAALALTLRLSSAYGFGFQQVVDMGFIAIVAGVVGSRLLFVLINPS' A
#
# COMPACT_ATOMS: atom_id res chain seq x y z
N MET A 1 12.37 18.70 6.13
CA MET A 1 11.78 17.35 6.09
C MET A 1 12.68 16.43 6.88
N LEU A 2 12.20 15.76 7.93
CA LEU A 2 12.98 14.72 8.64
C LEU A 2 13.06 13.49 7.72
N PRO A 3 14.21 13.22 7.07
CA PRO A 3 14.28 12.21 6.00
C PRO A 3 14.18 10.77 6.52
N ASP A 4 14.60 10.57 7.77
CA ASP A 4 14.75 9.27 8.40
C ASP A 4 14.11 9.31 9.80
N LEU A 5 13.05 8.52 10.00
CA LEU A 5 12.33 8.44 11.29
C LEU A 5 12.97 7.42 12.24
N LEU A 6 13.56 6.35 11.69
CA LEU A 6 14.22 5.29 12.43
C LEU A 6 15.13 4.52 11.47
N SER A 7 16.45 4.67 11.63
CA SER A 7 17.44 3.79 11.02
C SER A 7 17.78 2.69 12.01
N ILE A 8 17.27 1.48 11.77
CA ILE A 8 17.73 0.29 12.47
C ILE A 8 18.70 -0.43 11.53
N GLY A 9 19.99 -0.06 11.58
CA GLY A 9 21.03 -0.65 10.71
C GLY A 9 20.82 -0.34 9.21
N PRO A 10 20.90 -1.33 8.30
CA PRO A 10 20.78 -1.12 6.85
C PRO A 10 19.34 -0.86 6.37
N LEU A 11 18.36 -0.86 7.28
CA LEU A 11 16.95 -0.61 6.96
C LEU A 11 16.58 0.82 7.35
N THR A 12 16.71 1.75 6.40
CA THR A 12 16.21 3.13 6.54
C THR A 12 14.71 3.15 6.28
N ILE A 13 13.89 3.16 7.33
CA ILE A 13 12.46 3.41 7.17
C ILE A 13 12.27 4.90 6.90
N HIS A 14 12.12 5.24 5.63
CA HIS A 14 11.83 6.60 5.23
C HIS A 14 10.40 6.98 5.63
N THR A 15 10.23 8.23 6.05
CA THR A 15 8.94 8.80 6.45
C THR A 15 7.85 8.62 5.39
N TYR A 16 8.21 8.69 4.09
CA TYR A 16 7.24 8.50 3.01
C TYR A 16 6.68 7.07 2.98
N GLY A 17 7.54 6.06 3.20
CA GLY A 17 7.12 4.65 3.18
C GLY A 17 6.20 4.33 4.35
N LEU A 18 6.50 4.87 5.53
CA LEU A 18 5.63 4.77 6.69
C LEU A 18 4.26 5.42 6.44
N LEU A 19 4.25 6.62 5.86
CA LEU A 19 3.01 7.34 5.56
C LEU A 19 2.13 6.57 4.56
N VAL A 20 2.75 5.97 3.53
CA VAL A 20 2.06 5.13 2.54
C VAL A 20 1.49 3.87 3.20
N ALA A 21 2.27 3.20 4.05
CA ALA A 21 1.80 2.00 4.77
C ALA A 21 0.61 2.33 5.69
N LEU A 22 0.68 3.45 6.42
CA LEU A 22 -0.42 3.92 7.26
C LEU A 22 -1.66 4.28 6.46
N GLY A 23 -1.49 4.99 5.33
CA GLY A 23 -2.60 5.31 4.43
C GLY A 23 -3.28 4.05 3.89
N PHE A 24 -2.50 3.05 3.48
CA PHE A 24 -3.02 1.78 3.02
C PHE A 24 -3.76 1.02 4.14
N ALA A 25 -3.16 0.94 5.34
CA ALA A 25 -3.78 0.29 6.49
C ALA A 25 -5.10 0.96 6.89
N ALA A 26 -5.16 2.29 6.87
CA ALA A 26 -6.39 3.05 7.14
C ALA A 26 -7.46 2.78 6.08
N ALA A 27 -7.08 2.74 4.79
CA ALA A 27 -8.00 2.42 3.70
C ALA A 27 -8.56 0.99 3.82
N LEU A 28 -7.71 0.01 4.14
CA LEU A 28 -8.15 -1.37 4.33
C LEU A 28 -9.07 -1.53 5.54
N ALA A 29 -8.74 -0.89 6.67
CA ALA A 29 -9.58 -0.89 7.86
C ALA A 29 -10.96 -0.26 7.62
N LEU A 30 -11.01 0.84 6.86
CA LEU A 30 -12.27 1.46 6.46
C LEU A 30 -13.08 0.55 5.53
N THR A 31 -12.40 -0.08 4.56
CA THR A 31 -13.04 -1.02 3.63
C THR A 31 -13.61 -2.21 4.36
N LEU A 32 -12.89 -2.78 5.34
CA LEU A 32 -13.37 -3.86 6.20
C LEU A 32 -14.58 -3.45 7.05
N ARG A 33 -14.62 -2.20 7.53
CA ARG A 33 -15.80 -1.69 8.24
C ARG A 33 -17.00 -1.57 7.31
N LEU A 34 -16.79 -1.06 6.10
CA LEU A 34 -17.84 -0.91 5.09
C LEU A 34 -18.31 -2.26 4.53
N SER A 35 -17.42 -3.25 4.42
CA SER A 35 -17.71 -4.55 3.81
C SER A 35 -18.87 -5.27 4.51
N SER A 36 -19.00 -5.08 5.82
CA SER A 36 -20.11 -5.61 6.61
C SER A 36 -21.48 -5.09 6.13
N ALA A 37 -21.56 -3.84 5.66
CA ALA A 37 -22.78 -3.24 5.14
C ALA A 37 -23.11 -3.67 3.70
N TYR A 38 -22.11 -4.10 2.94
CA TYR A 38 -22.25 -4.52 1.53
C TYR A 38 -22.28 -6.05 1.35
N GLY A 39 -22.26 -6.82 2.44
CA GLY A 39 -22.30 -8.30 2.38
C GLY A 39 -20.98 -8.94 1.95
N PHE A 40 -19.87 -8.20 1.94
CA PHE A 40 -18.55 -8.72 1.62
C PHE A 40 -17.88 -9.30 2.86
N GLY A 41 -17.40 -10.55 2.75
CA GLY A 41 -16.69 -11.24 3.82
C GLY A 41 -15.31 -10.66 4.08
N PHE A 42 -14.83 -10.79 5.32
CA PHE A 42 -13.49 -10.33 5.75
C PHE A 42 -12.38 -10.84 4.81
N GLN A 43 -12.39 -12.13 4.50
CA GLN A 43 -11.37 -12.76 3.66
C GLN A 43 -11.29 -12.11 2.28
N GLN A 44 -12.44 -11.86 1.65
CA GLN A 44 -12.50 -11.27 0.31
C GLN A 44 -11.90 -9.86 0.29
N VAL A 45 -12.16 -9.05 1.31
CA VAL A 45 -11.59 -7.70 1.40
C VAL A 45 -10.08 -7.74 1.58
N VAL A 46 -9.58 -8.66 2.41
CA VAL A 46 -8.14 -8.84 2.63
C VAL A 46 -7.46 -9.32 1.35
N ASP A 47 -8.04 -10.29 0.65
CA ASP A 47 -7.53 -10.79 -0.63
C ASP A 47 -7.46 -9.67 -1.67
N MET A 48 -8.52 -8.85 -1.78
CA MET A 48 -8.53 -7.67 -2.66
C MET A 48 -7.47 -6.64 -2.26
N GLY A 49 -7.31 -6.38 -0.96
CA GLY A 49 -6.26 -5.51 -0.45
C GLY A 49 -4.86 -5.99 -0.81
N PHE A 50 -4.60 -7.30 -0.66
CA PHE A 50 -3.32 -7.90 -1.02
C PHE A 50 -3.04 -7.77 -2.52
N ILE A 51 -4.03 -8.11 -3.37
CA ILE A 51 -3.91 -7.95 -4.83
C ILE A 51 -3.66 -6.48 -5.19
N ALA A 52 -4.33 -5.53 -4.53
CA ALA A 52 -4.14 -4.10 -4.77
C ALA A 52 -2.71 -3.63 -4.45
N ILE A 53 -2.09 -4.11 -3.37
CA ILE A 53 -0.67 -3.80 -3.08
C ILE A 53 0.23 -4.32 -4.19
N VAL A 54 0.08 -5.60 -4.56
CA VAL A 54 0.91 -6.23 -5.59
C VAL A 54 0.74 -5.51 -6.92
N ALA A 55 -0.50 -5.24 -7.33
CA ALA A 55 -0.82 -4.51 -8.53
C ALA A 55 -0.29 -3.07 -8.51
N GLY A 56 -0.30 -2.40 -7.36
CA GLY A 56 0.28 -1.06 -7.21
C GLY A 56 1.79 -1.05 -7.43
N VAL A 57 2.51 -2.02 -6.82
CA VAL A 57 3.96 -2.15 -7.00
C VAL A 57 4.31 -2.51 -8.45
N VAL A 58 3.66 -3.54 -9.00
CA VAL A 58 3.90 -3.99 -10.38
C VAL A 58 3.50 -2.90 -11.38
N GLY A 59 2.32 -2.32 -11.22
CA GLY A 59 1.79 -1.25 -12.05
C GLY A 59 2.68 0.00 -12.04
N SER A 60 3.22 0.39 -10.88
CA SER A 60 4.16 1.52 -10.80
C SER A 60 5.42 1.29 -11.64
N ARG A 61 5.94 0.05 -11.65
CA ARG A 61 7.12 -0.32 -12.44
C ARG A 61 6.79 -0.43 -13.93
N LEU A 62 5.67 -1.03 -14.28
CA LEU A 62 5.21 -1.12 -15.67
C LEU A 62 4.99 0.27 -16.26
N LEU A 63 4.30 1.15 -15.53
CA LEU A 63 4.05 2.52 -15.96
C LEU A 63 5.35 3.31 -16.10
N PHE A 64 6.32 3.13 -15.19
CA PHE A 64 7.65 3.74 -15.32
C PHE A 64 8.34 3.34 -16.62
N VAL A 65 8.30 2.06 -16.99
CA VAL A 65 8.87 1.55 -18.25
C VAL A 65 8.12 2.09 -19.48
N LEU A 66 6.79 2.15 -19.42
CA LEU A 66 5.96 2.66 -20.52
C LEU A 66 6.16 4.16 -20.78
N ILE A 67 6.42 4.95 -19.73
CA ILE A 67 6.63 6.41 -19.83
C ILE A 67 8.09 6.75 -20.15
N ASN A 68 9.04 5.89 -19.79
CA ASN A 68 10.45 6.05 -20.16
C ASN A 68 10.93 4.97 -21.15
N PRO A 69 10.34 4.89 -22.36
CA PRO A 69 10.87 4.06 -23.43
C PRO A 69 12.04 4.81 -24.06
N SER A 70 13.22 4.74 -23.43
CA SER A 70 14.55 5.17 -23.94
C SER A 70 14.60 6.42 -24.83
#